data_AF-A0A9D7PE49-F1
#
_entry.id   AF-A0A9D7PE49-F1
#
_cell.length_a   1.000
_cell.length_b   1.000
_cell.length_c   1.000
_cell.angle_alpha   90.00
_cell.angle_beta   90.00
_cell.angle_gamma   90.00
#
_symmetry.space_group_name_H-M   'P 1'
#
loop_
_entity.id
_entity.type
_entity.pdbx_description
1 polymer ?
#
loop_
_entity_poly.entity_id
_entity_poly.type
_entity_poly.pdbx_seq_one_letter_code
_entity_poly.pdbx_strand_id
1 'polypeptide(L)' 'MGSDEAAERAEIAAELRAEARLLLVETGLLELFTRHFGQAVVTGSAGYDLMVWRDLDIHMPCEAERWEE' A
#
# COMPACT_ATOMS: atom_id res chain seq x y z
N MET A 1 -13.56 -23.79 -17.09
CA MET A 1 -12.43 -23.40 -16.23
C MET A 1 -12.06 -21.96 -16.58
N GLY A 2 -12.48 -20.98 -15.78
CA GLY A 2 -12.14 -19.57 -16.07
C GLY A 2 -12.86 -18.56 -15.17
N SER A 3 -14.10 -18.85 -14.73
CA SER A 3 -14.82 -17.97 -13.80
C SER A 3 -14.36 -18.13 -12.35
N ASP A 4 -14.16 -19.38 -11.91
CA ASP A 4 -13.90 -19.66 -10.49
C ASP A 4 -12.51 -19.21 -10.06
N GLU A 5 -11.51 -19.39 -10.92
CA GLU A 5 -10.14 -18.90 -10.66
C GLU A 5 -10.06 -17.37 -10.65
N ALA A 6 -10.84 -16.70 -11.51
CA ALA A 6 -10.90 -15.25 -11.53
C ALA A 6 -11.59 -14.70 -10.28
N ALA A 7 -12.65 -15.38 -9.80
CA ALA A 7 -13.33 -15.03 -8.56
C ALA A 7 -12.41 -15.23 -7.34
N GLU A 8 -11.70 -16.34 -7.27
CA GLU A 8 -10.73 -16.63 -6.21
C GLU A 8 -9.61 -15.57 -6.16
N ARG A 9 -9.05 -15.19 -7.32
CA ARG A 9 -8.02 -14.13 -7.39
C ARG A 9 -8.56 -12.78 -6.94
N ALA A 10 -9.81 -12.46 -7.26
CA ALA A 10 -10.44 -11.21 -6.83
C ALA A 10 -10.69 -11.16 -5.32
N GLU A 11 -11.08 -12.30 -4.73
CA GLU A 11 -11.25 -12.44 -3.29
C GLU A 11 -9.91 -12.27 -2.55
N ILE A 12 -8.86 -12.96 -3.01
CA ILE A 12 -7.50 -12.80 -2.47
C ILE A 12 -7.04 -11.34 -2.55
N ALA A 13 -7.27 -10.67 -3.68
CA ALA A 13 -6.91 -9.25 -3.83
C ALA A 13 -7.70 -8.34 -2.86
N ALA A 14 -8.96 -8.66 -2.57
CA ALA A 14 -9.76 -7.93 -1.58
C ALA A 14 -9.24 -8.13 -0.15
N GLU A 15 -8.89 -9.37 0.23
CA GLU A 15 -8.32 -9.70 1.54
C GLU A 15 -6.97 -9.00 1.76
N LEU A 16 -6.07 -9.07 0.77
CA LEU A 16 -4.76 -8.43 0.83
C LEU A 16 -4.86 -6.91 1.00
N ARG A 17 -5.81 -6.27 0.32
CA ARG A 17 -6.08 -4.84 0.49
C ARG A 17 -6.62 -4.51 1.88
N ALA A 18 -7.51 -5.34 2.42
CA ALA A 18 -8.03 -5.15 3.77
C ALA A 18 -6.89 -5.27 4.81
N GLU A 19 -6.01 -6.27 4.65
CA GLU A 19 -4.80 -6.45 5.47
C GLU A 19 -3.88 -5.23 5.37
N ALA A 20 -3.60 -4.74 4.16
CA ALA A 20 -2.78 -3.55 3.94
C ALA A 20 -3.38 -2.30 4.57
N ARG A 21 -4.70 -2.09 4.43
CA ARG A 21 -5.41 -0.97 5.07
C ARG A 21 -5.28 -1.05 6.59
N LEU A 22 -5.46 -2.24 7.17
CA LEU A 22 -5.34 -2.42 8.61
C LEU A 22 -3.93 -2.10 9.10
N LEU A 23 -2.91 -2.59 8.39
CA LEU A 23 -1.52 -2.26 8.68
C LEU A 23 -1.26 -0.76 8.58
N LEU A 24 -1.64 -0.11 7.48
CA LEU A 24 -1.26 1.28 7.23
C LEU A 24 -2.01 2.29 8.09
N VAL A 25 -3.30 2.04 8.32
CA VAL A 25 -4.19 2.99 9.02
C VAL A 25 -4.28 2.68 10.50
N GLU A 26 -4.62 1.44 10.87
CA GLU A 26 -4.93 1.11 12.26
C GLU A 26 -3.67 1.09 13.16
N THR A 27 -2.48 0.84 12.58
CA THR A 27 -1.22 0.95 13.33
C THR A 27 -0.68 2.39 13.39
N GLY A 28 -1.26 3.31 12.63
CA GLY A 28 -0.76 4.69 12.48
C GLY A 28 0.48 4.82 11.61
N LEU A 29 0.91 3.77 10.90
CA LEU A 29 2.13 3.79 10.07
C LEU A 29 2.08 4.86 8.97
N LEU A 30 0.93 5.05 8.31
CA LEU A 30 0.78 6.08 7.28
C LEU A 30 0.81 7.49 7.89
N GLU A 31 0.28 7.68 9.09
CA GLU A 31 0.38 8.95 9.84
C GLU A 31 1.84 9.24 10.21
N LEU A 32 2.57 8.21 10.66
CA LEU A 32 3.99 8.32 10.96
C LEU A 32 4.78 8.78 9.73
N PHE A 33 4.60 8.11 8.59
CA PHE A 33 5.25 8.53 7.35
C PHE A 33 4.84 9.95 6.95
N THR A 34 3.58 10.30 7.13
CA THR A 34 3.10 11.65 6.80
C THR A 34 3.76 12.74 7.65
N ARG A 35 3.90 12.48 8.96
CA ARG A 35 4.54 13.41 9.89
C ARG A 35 6.03 13.58 9.60
N HIS A 36 6.71 12.51 9.22
CA HIS A 36 8.15 12.56 8.99
C HIS A 36 8.50 13.03 7.59
N PHE A 37 7.80 12.58 6.55
CA PHE A 37 8.19 12.75 5.15
C PHE A 37 7.19 13.57 4.33
N GLY A 38 6.27 14.33 4.95
CA GLY A 38 5.24 15.03 4.19
C GLY A 38 4.19 14.06 3.63
N GLN A 39 3.33 14.49 2.70
CA GLN A 39 2.16 13.70 2.27
C GLN A 39 2.55 12.33 1.67
N ALA A 40 2.57 11.29 2.50
CA ALA A 40 2.84 9.92 2.10
C ALA A 40 1.61 9.36 1.37
N VAL A 41 1.84 8.69 0.24
CA VAL A 41 0.78 8.18 -0.63
C VAL A 41 1.03 6.70 -0.92
N VAL A 42 0.00 5.87 -0.71
CA VAL A 42 0.01 4.48 -1.16
C VAL A 42 -0.10 4.47 -2.67
N THR A 43 0.84 3.80 -3.33
CA THR A 43 0.96 3.73 -4.78
C THR A 43 1.04 2.28 -5.24
N GLY A 44 1.34 2.06 -6.52
CA GLY A 44 1.54 0.73 -7.07
C GLY A 44 0.28 -0.13 -7.02
N SER A 45 0.47 -1.44 -6.98
CA SER A 45 -0.63 -2.40 -7.11
C SER A 45 -1.72 -2.23 -6.04
N ALA A 46 -1.33 -1.87 -4.81
CA ALA A 46 -2.26 -1.57 -3.72
C ALA A 46 -3.07 -0.28 -3.97
N GLY A 47 -2.43 0.78 -4.47
CA GLY A 47 -3.11 2.04 -4.81
C GLY A 47 -4.05 1.94 -6.00
N TYR A 48 -3.78 1.03 -6.94
CA TYR A 48 -4.58 0.84 -8.17
C TYR A 48 -5.65 -0.24 -8.10
N ASP A 49 -5.83 -0.90 -6.96
CA ASP A 49 -6.73 -2.04 -6.83
C ASP A 49 -6.35 -3.24 -7.73
N LEU A 50 -5.06 -3.56 -7.76
CA LEU A 50 -4.48 -4.66 -8.55
C LEU A 50 -3.55 -5.56 -7.73
N MET A 51 -3.61 -5.46 -6.40
CA MET A 51 -2.72 -6.18 -5.48
C MET A 51 -3.06 -7.66 -5.45
N VAL A 52 -2.15 -8.50 -5.94
CA VAL A 52 -2.28 -9.96 -5.90
C VAL A 52 -1.28 -10.62 -4.96
N TRP A 53 -0.26 -9.88 -4.49
CA TRP A 53 0.80 -10.31 -3.58
C TRP A 53 0.98 -9.30 -2.45
N ARG A 54 1.64 -9.73 -1.36
CA ARG A 54 1.93 -8.92 -0.16
C ARG A 54 3.10 -7.96 -0.39
N ASP A 55 2.90 -7.00 -1.29
CA ASP A 55 3.88 -5.96 -1.59
C ASP A 55 3.21 -4.57 -1.58
N LEU A 56 3.86 -3.58 -0.97
CA LEU A 56 3.30 -2.24 -0.74
C LEU A 56 4.28 -1.15 -1.17
N ASP A 57 3.92 -0.45 -2.24
CA ASP A 57 4.63 0.74 -2.69
C ASP A 57 4.09 1.99 -1.98
N ILE A 58 4.94 2.69 -1.23
CA ILE A 58 4.59 3.95 -0.57
C ILE A 58 5.50 5.03 -1.10
N HIS A 59 4.92 6.02 -1.78
CA HIS A 59 5.65 7.22 -2.16
C HIS A 59 5.76 8.15 -0.97
N MET A 60 6.99 8.51 -0.62
CA MET A 60 7.31 9.48 0.43
C MET A 60 8.13 10.61 -0.20
N PRO A 61 7.59 11.84 -0.27
CA PRO A 61 8.36 12.96 -0.77
C PRO A 61 9.50 13.24 0.22
N CYS A 62 10.74 13.34 -0.27
CA CYS A 62 11.85 13.74 0.57
C CYS A 62 12.55 14.93 -0.07
N GLU A 63 12.79 15.97 0.71
CA GLU A 63 13.64 17.07 0.29
C GLU A 63 15.08 16.57 0.24
N ALA A 64 15.77 16.81 -0.89
CA ALA A 64 17.11 16.27 -1.15
C ALA A 64 18.13 16.63 -0.05
N GLU A 65 17.93 17.76 0.63
CA GLU A 65 18.78 18.27 1.70
C GLU A 65 18.75 17.41 2.99
N ARG A 66 17.76 16.52 3.16
CA ARG A 66 17.65 15.66 4.36
C ARG A 66 18.62 14.47 4.38
N TRP A 67 19.27 14.16 3.26
CA TRP A 67 20.15 13.00 3.13
C TRP A 67 21.61 13.39 2.80
N GLU A 68 21.96 14.66 2.91
CA GLU A 68 23.37 15.06 2.95
C GLU A 68 23.94 14.67 4.34
N GLU A 69 24.58 13.49 4.42
CA GLU A 69 25.43 13.07 5.55
C GLU A 69 26.78 13.80 5.57
#